data_AF-A0A087U682-F1
#
_entry.id   AF-A0A087U682-F1
#
_cell.length_a   1.000
_cell.length_b   1.000
_cell.length_c   1.000
_cell.angle_alpha   90.00
_cell.angle_beta   90.00
_cell.angle_gamma   90.00
#
_symmetry.space_group_name_H-M   'P 1'
#
loop_
_entity.id
_entity.type
_entity.pdbx_description
1 polymer ?
#
loop_
_entity_poly.entity_id
_entity_poly.type
_entity_poly.pdbx_seq_one_letter_code
_entity_poly.pdbx_strand_id
1 'polypeptide(L)'
;MNLKQQINSENCVYVIGGTNCVSQNAELFSVALGNELAKINGLTLVTEGFFGAGDFVGKNFCEEREILAKGKPQRIYHVIPHRDRQDFTKRARQKDDGS
;
A
#
# COMPACT_ATOMS: atom_id res chain seq x y z
N MET A 1 -10.66 -8.03 15.93
CA MET A 1 -10.93 -8.70 14.63
C MET A 1 -9.62 -9.33 14.15
N ASN A 2 -9.61 -10.53 13.58
CA ASN A 2 -8.38 -11.23 13.18
C ASN A 2 -8.02 -10.90 11.72
N LEU A 3 -6.78 -10.46 11.45
CA LEU A 3 -6.31 -10.07 10.12
C LEU A 3 -6.47 -11.20 9.07
N LYS A 4 -6.28 -12.46 9.49
CA LYS A 4 -6.44 -13.65 8.62
C LYS A 4 -7.86 -13.81 8.09
N GLN A 5 -8.86 -13.26 8.78
CA GLN A 5 -10.27 -13.32 8.37
C GLN A 5 -10.66 -12.16 7.46
N GLN A 6 -9.88 -11.07 7.42
CA GLN A 6 -10.18 -9.89 6.63
C GLN A 6 -9.48 -9.88 5.26
N ILE A 7 -8.26 -10.41 5.19
CA ILE A 7 -7.51 -10.49 3.94
C ILE A 7 -8.05 -11.65 3.11
N ASN A 8 -8.62 -11.33 1.94
CA ASN A 8 -8.99 -12.35 0.97
C ASN A 8 -7.73 -12.88 0.27
N SER A 9 -7.17 -13.98 0.76
CA SER A 9 -5.92 -14.55 0.24
C SER A 9 -6.02 -15.06 -1.20
N GLU A 10 -7.22 -15.36 -1.71
CA GLU A 10 -7.40 -15.82 -3.09
C GLU A 10 -7.13 -14.73 -4.12
N ASN A 11 -7.36 -13.47 -3.76
CA ASN A 11 -7.12 -12.33 -4.62
C ASN A 11 -6.39 -11.24 -3.82
N CYS A 12 -5.12 -11.53 -3.50
CA CYS A 12 -4.26 -10.68 -2.70
C CYS A 12 -2.90 -10.49 -3.39
N VAL A 13 -2.44 -9.25 -3.49
CA VAL A 13 -1.09 -8.92 -3.97
C VAL A 13 -0.34 -8.21 -2.84
N TYR A 14 0.86 -8.70 -2.53
CA TYR A 14 1.78 -8.05 -1.61
C TYR A 14 2.88 -7.35 -2.40
N VAL A 15 2.98 -6.03 -2.27
CA VAL A 15 3.97 -5.21 -2.97
C VAL A 15 5.00 -4.68 -1.98
N ILE A 16 6.27 -4.90 -2.31
CA ILE A 16 7.44 -4.41 -1.59
C ILE A 16 8.41 -3.77 -2.57
N GLY A 17 9.22 -2.82 -2.10
CA GLY A 17 10.23 -2.19 -2.92
C GLY A 17 11.15 -1.24 -2.15
N GLY A 18 11.92 -0.47 -2.91
CA GLY A 18 12.81 0.53 -2.31
C GLY A 18 12.03 1.62 -1.60
N THR A 19 12.55 2.05 -0.44
CA THR A 19 11.93 3.13 0.35
C THR A 19 12.16 4.52 -0.26
N ASN A 20 12.95 4.58 -1.33
CA ASN A 20 13.19 5.74 -2.19
C ASN A 20 13.02 5.28 -3.64
N CYS A 21 12.42 6.11 -4.49
CA CYS A 21 12.43 5.86 -5.92
C CYS A 21 13.81 6.22 -6.48
N VAL A 22 14.52 5.20 -6.96
CA VAL A 22 15.88 5.34 -7.52
C VAL A 22 15.88 6.04 -8.89
N SER A 23 14.73 6.16 -9.54
CA SER A 23 14.55 6.86 -10.81
C SER A 23 13.09 7.28 -11.02
N GLN A 24 12.88 8.28 -11.88
CA GLN A 24 11.54 8.69 -12.33
C GLN A 24 10.76 7.54 -12.98
N ASN A 25 11.45 6.66 -13.71
CA ASN A 25 10.82 5.50 -14.34
C ASN A 25 10.25 4.52 -13.30
N ALA A 26 10.96 4.30 -12.18
CA ALA A 26 10.48 3.45 -11.10
C ALA A 26 9.25 4.03 -10.41
N GLU A 27 9.20 5.36 -10.25
CA GLU A 27 8.04 6.07 -9.73
C GLU A 27 6.83 5.94 -10.67
N LEU A 28 7.01 6.25 -11.96
CA LEU A 28 5.95 6.14 -12.97
C LEU A 28 5.41 4.71 -13.08
N PHE A 29 6.29 3.71 -13.01
CA PHE A 29 5.89 2.31 -12.97
C PHE A 29 5.05 1.99 -11.73
N SER A 30 5.47 2.46 -10.55
CA SER A 30 4.75 2.23 -9.29
C SER A 30 3.36 2.87 -9.31
N VAL A 31 3.24 4.08 -9.87
CA VAL A 31 1.97 4.76 -10.11
C VAL A 31 1.08 3.93 -11.03
N ALA A 32 1.59 3.54 -12.21
CA ALA A 32 0.83 2.76 -13.19
C ALA A 32 0.38 1.40 -12.62
N LEU A 33 1.24 0.73 -11.85
CA LEU A 33 0.92 -0.52 -11.19
C LEU A 33 -0.25 -0.36 -10.22
N GLY A 34 -0.26 0.69 -9.39
CA GLY A 34 -1.37 0.97 -8.48
C GLY A 34 -2.71 1.14 -9.23
N ASN A 35 -2.70 1.90 -10.32
CA ASN A 35 -3.88 2.14 -11.15
C ASN A 35 -4.40 0.86 -11.83
N GLU A 36 -3.52 0.01 -12.37
CA GLU A 36 -3.95 -1.24 -12.99
C GLU A 36 -4.48 -2.26 -11.97
N LEU A 37 -3.84 -2.36 -10.79
CA LEU A 37 -4.33 -3.23 -9.72
C LEU A 37 -5.70 -2.78 -9.20
N ALA A 38 -5.98 -1.47 -9.18
CA ALA A 38 -7.27 -0.93 -8.72
C ALA A 38 -8.46 -1.45 -9.52
N LYS A 39 -8.26 -1.71 -10.82
CA LYS A 39 -9.28 -2.20 -11.76
C LYS A 39 -9.66 -3.66 -11.52
N ILE A 40 -8.83 -4.43 -10.81
CA ILE A 40 -9.10 -5.83 -10.48
C ILE A 40 -10.14 -5.88 -9.35
N ASN A 41 -11.34 -6.36 -9.68
CA ASN A 41 -12.44 -6.46 -8.73
C ASN A 41 -12.13 -7.45 -7.61
N GLY A 42 -12.41 -7.05 -6.37
CA GLY A 42 -12.20 -7.89 -5.18
C GLY A 42 -10.74 -8.07 -4.75
N LEU A 43 -9.77 -7.48 -5.46
CA LEU A 43 -8.35 -7.55 -5.10
C LEU A 43 -8.09 -6.85 -3.75
N THR A 44 -7.29 -7.51 -2.92
CA THR A 44 -6.70 -6.97 -1.69
C THR A 44 -5.26 -6.58 -1.98
N LEU A 45 -4.91 -5.31 -1.73
CA LEU A 45 -3.53 -4.84 -1.83
C LEU A 45 -2.89 -4.82 -0.45
N VAL A 46 -1.71 -5.40 -0.33
CA VAL A 46 -0.90 -5.31 0.89
C VAL A 46 0.42 -4.64 0.51
N THR A 47 0.92 -3.74 1.35
CA THR A 47 2.23 -3.11 1.18
C THR A 47 3.01 -3.12 2.49
N GLU A 48 4.29 -2.80 2.45
CA GLU A 48 5.14 -2.69 3.65
C GLU A 48 4.92 -1.40 4.47
N GLY A 49 4.14 -0.44 3.97
CA GLY A 49 3.84 0.80 4.71
C GLY A 49 4.99 1.81 4.80
N PHE A 50 6.05 1.63 4.01
CA PHE A 50 7.19 2.53 3.90
C PHE A 50 6.99 3.47 2.70
N PHE A 51 7.74 4.57 2.66
CA PHE A 51 7.77 5.49 1.52
C PHE A 51 8.30 4.81 0.26
N GLY A 52 8.25 5.52 -0.88
CA GLY A 52 8.76 5.02 -2.15
C GLY A 52 7.76 4.08 -2.83
N ALA A 53 8.22 2.94 -3.35
CA ALA A 53 7.44 2.10 -4.25
C ALA A 53 6.09 1.65 -3.64
N GLY A 54 6.10 1.15 -2.41
CA GLY A 54 4.90 0.71 -1.71
C GLY A 54 3.89 1.85 -1.49
N ASP A 55 4.36 3.05 -1.14
CA ASP A 55 3.52 4.24 -0.95
C ASP A 55 2.91 4.71 -2.28
N PHE A 56 3.69 4.76 -3.37
CA PHE A 56 3.17 5.13 -4.69
C PHE A 56 2.11 4.15 -5.19
N VAL A 57 2.36 2.84 -5.09
CA VAL A 57 1.39 1.82 -5.50
C VAL A 57 0.13 1.90 -4.64
N GLY A 58 0.29 1.97 -3.31
CA GLY A 58 -0.82 2.03 -2.37
C GLY A 58 -1.71 3.26 -2.57
N LYS A 59 -1.10 4.44 -2.68
CA LYS A 59 -1.82 5.71 -2.91
C LYS A 59 -2.64 5.67 -4.19
N ASN A 60 -2.01 5.33 -5.32
CA ASN A 60 -2.68 5.34 -6.62
C ASN A 60 -3.75 4.25 -6.72
N PHE A 61 -3.54 3.09 -6.08
CA PHE A 61 -4.59 2.08 -5.95
C PHE A 61 -5.84 2.60 -5.25
N CYS A 62 -5.68 3.34 -4.14
CA CYS A 62 -6.78 3.94 -3.40
C CYS A 62 -7.51 5.02 -4.21
N GLU A 63 -6.75 5.97 -4.77
CA GLU A 63 -7.29 7.08 -5.57
C GLU A 63 -8.07 6.56 -6.79
N GLU A 64 -7.49 5.62 -7.55
CA GLU A 64 -8.16 5.03 -8.71
C GLU A 64 -9.41 4.24 -8.30
N ARG A 65 -9.39 3.54 -7.15
CA ARG A 65 -10.59 2.87 -6.64
C ARG A 65 -11.68 3.84 -6.18
N GLU A 66 -11.34 4.99 -5.63
CA GLU A 66 -12.33 6.03 -5.30
C GLU A 66 -13.03 6.53 -6.55
N ILE A 67 -12.27 6.77 -7.62
CA ILE A 67 -12.78 7.19 -8.93
C ILE A 67 -13.70 6.12 -9.52
N LEU A 68 -13.25 4.85 -9.56
CA LEU A 68 -13.95 3.76 -10.22
C LEU A 68 -15.17 3.23 -9.44
N ALA A 69 -15.06 3.15 -8.11
CA ALA A 69 -15.99 2.36 -7.31
C ALA A 69 -17.06 3.19 -6.59
N LYS A 70 -17.04 4.53 -6.71
CA LYS A 70 -18.02 5.45 -6.10
C LYS A 70 -18.29 5.16 -4.61
N GLY A 71 -17.24 4.88 -3.83
CA GLY A 71 -17.37 4.67 -2.38
C GLY A 71 -17.44 3.21 -1.89
N LYS A 72 -17.09 2.21 -2.71
CA LYS A 72 -16.87 0.84 -2.20
C LYS A 72 -15.65 0.80 -1.26
N PRO A 73 -15.67 -0.06 -0.22
CA PRO A 73 -14.58 -0.16 0.73
C PRO A 73 -13.28 -0.61 0.06
N GLN A 74 -12.22 0.17 0.29
CA GLN A 74 -10.86 -0.15 -0.14
C GLN A 74 -10.31 -1.30 0.71
N ARG A 75 -9.76 -2.33 0.06
CA ARG A 75 -9.06 -3.44 0.72
C ARG A 75 -7.56 -3.24 0.58
N ILE A 76 -7.04 -2.27 1.31
CA ILE A 76 -5.60 -2.01 1.40
C ILE A 76 -5.11 -2.24 2.83
N TYR A 77 -3.97 -2.89 2.98
CA TYR A 77 -3.32 -3.13 4.27
C TYR A 77 -1.85 -2.76 4.19
N HIS A 78 -1.34 -2.16 5.27
CA HIS A 78 0.08 -1.86 5.43
C HIS A 78 0.66 -2.72 6.55
N VAL A 79 1.65 -3.55 6.23
CA VAL A 79 2.37 -4.37 7.21
C VAL A 79 3.49 -3.53 7.79
N ILE A 80 3.19 -2.87 8.90
CA ILE A 80 4.16 -2.04 9.62
C ILE A 80 4.82 -2.85 10.75
N PRO A 81 6.15 -2.74 10.95
CA PRO A 81 6.77 -3.27 12.15
C PRO A 81 6.19 -2.57 13.38
N HIS A 82 6.16 -3.28 14.50
CA HIS A 82 5.92 -2.63 15.79
C HIS A 82 7.00 -1.56 16.01
N ARG A 83 6.66 -0.46 16.69
CA ARG A 83 7.55 0.70 16.82
C ARG A 83 8.97 0.28 17.17
N ASP A 84 9.87 0.44 16.21
CA ASP A 84 11.28 0.22 16.43
C ASP A 84 11.81 1.27 17.40
N ARG A 85 12.73 0.87 18.28
CA ARG A 85 13.48 1.83 19.13
C ARG A 85 14.32 2.80 18.30
N GLN A 86 14.62 2.43 17.06
CA GLN A 86 15.40 3.21 16.12
C GLN A 86 14.48 4.13 15.29
N ASP A 87 14.95 5.36 15.07
CA ASP A 87 14.27 6.33 14.21
C ASP A 87 14.41 5.95 12.72
N PHE A 88 13.28 5.64 12.11
CA PHE A 88 13.07 5.36 10.68
C PHE A 88 12.12 6.36 10.03
N THR A 89 11.91 7.55 10.62
CA THR A 89 11.03 8.61 10.08
C THR A 89 11.37 9.03 8.65
N LYS A 90 12.62 8.81 8.20
CA LYS A 90 13.02 9.04 6.79
C LYS A 90 12.52 7.98 5.81
N ARG A 91 12.12 6.81 6.29
CA ARG A 91 11.76 5.64 5.47
C ARG A 91 10.28 5.27 5.59
N ALA A 92 9.64 5.62 6.70
CA ALA A 92 8.23 5.34 6.93
C ALA A 92 7.61 6.36 7.89
N ARG A 93 6.28 6.45 7.90
CA ARG A 93 5.55 7.20 8.93
C ARG A 93 5.69 6.46 10.27
N GLN A 94 6.56 6.95 11.15
CA GLN A 94 6.60 6.52 12.54
C GLN A 94 5.75 7.49 13.37
N LYS A 95 4.57 7.05 13.79
CA LYS A 95 3.77 7.74 14.81
C LYS A 95 3.95 7.02 16.15
N ASP A 96 3.65 7.72 17.24
CA ASP A 96 3.23 7.04 18.46
C ASP A 96 2.01 6.16 18.07
N ASP A 97 2.07 4.90 18.44
CA ASP A 97 1.11 3.86 18.11
C ASP A 97 -0.36 4.31 18.20
N GLY A 98 -1.11 4.09 17.11
CA GLY A 98 -2.57 3.96 17.11
C GLY A 98 -3.39 5.22 17.43
N SER A 99 -3.95 5.83 16.39
CA SER A 99 -5.31 6.39 16.47
C SER A 99 -6.21 5.55 15.59
#